data_AF-A0A2M8V1C5-F1
#
_entry.id   AF-A0A2M8V1C5-F1
#
_cell.length_a   1.000
_cell.length_b   1.000
_cell.length_c   1.000
_cell.angle_alpha   90.00
_cell.angle_beta   90.00
_cell.angle_gamma   90.00
#
_symmetry.space_group_name_H-M   'P 1'
#
loop_
_entity.id
_entity.type
_entity.pdbx_description
1 polymer ?
#
loop_
_entity_poly.entity_id
_entity_poly.type
_entity_poly.pdbx_seq_one_letter_code
_entity_poly.pdbx_strand_id
1 'polypeptide(L)'
;MPSLLVEIVRYTQECFPGWAECRLVDAGGRDWRFLKPRAQLRTGSPDDSLPAIGRIDCLVLERQDGTALVSTAQPRGIKSLEGENRFRIPLSALIED
;
A
#
# COMPACT_ATOMS: atom_id res chain seq x y z
N MET A 1 -0.11 -13.67 -5.21
CA MET A 1 -1.03 -12.61 -5.72
C MET A 1 -0.30 -11.29 -5.58
N PRO A 2 -0.26 -10.43 -6.62
CA PRO A 2 0.56 -9.23 -6.58
C PRO A 2 0.19 -8.30 -5.42
N SER A 3 1.20 -7.70 -4.82
CA SER A 3 1.03 -6.66 -3.81
C SER A 3 1.96 -5.50 -4.08
N LEU A 4 1.51 -4.28 -3.82
CA LEU A 4 2.39 -3.12 -3.75
C LEU A 4 2.93 -2.92 -2.33
N LEU A 5 4.15 -2.43 -2.23
CA LEU A 5 4.78 -2.02 -0.98
C LEU A 5 4.26 -0.66 -0.54
N VAL A 6 4.03 -0.51 0.76
CA VAL A 6 3.71 0.76 1.42
C VAL A 6 4.50 0.88 2.72
N GLU A 7 4.78 2.10 3.15
CA GLU A 7 5.38 2.37 4.46
C GLU A 7 4.27 2.58 5.49
N ILE A 8 4.23 1.79 6.56
CA ILE A 8 3.42 2.09 7.73
C ILE A 8 4.15 3.17 8.52
N VAL A 9 3.54 4.34 8.69
CA VAL A 9 4.20 5.49 9.34
C VAL A 9 3.69 5.79 10.74
N ARG A 10 2.43 5.40 11.06
CA ARG A 10 1.87 5.48 12.41
C ARG A 10 0.72 4.51 12.58
N TYR A 11 0.55 4.06 13.82
CA TYR A 11 -0.70 3.43 14.25
C TYR A 11 -1.63 4.48 14.85
N THR A 12 -2.92 4.36 14.59
CA THR A 12 -3.93 5.30 15.10
C THR A 12 -4.98 4.55 15.92
N GLN A 13 -5.49 5.22 16.96
CA GLN A 13 -6.61 4.71 17.78
C GLN A 13 -7.97 5.21 17.29
N GLU A 14 -8.00 6.09 16.28
CA GLU A 14 -9.17 6.85 15.85
C GLU A 14 -10.30 5.99 15.24
N CYS A 15 -10.09 4.69 14.99
CA CYS A 15 -11.06 3.83 14.29
C CYS A 15 -11.20 2.41 14.87
N PHE A 16 -11.16 2.24 16.21
CA PHE A 16 -11.04 0.95 16.93
C PHE A 16 -9.55 0.49 16.98
N PRO A 17 -9.07 -0.18 18.05
CA PRO A 17 -7.67 -0.57 18.16
C PRO A 17 -7.21 -1.34 16.92
N GLY A 18 -6.19 -0.81 16.23
CA GLY A 18 -5.49 -1.51 15.15
C GLY A 18 -5.72 -0.93 13.75
N TRP A 19 -5.59 0.38 13.54
CA TRP A 19 -5.44 0.97 12.21
C TRP A 19 -4.04 1.52 12.00
N ALA A 20 -3.55 1.41 10.78
CA ALA A 20 -2.27 1.91 10.35
C ALA A 20 -2.48 2.95 9.25
N GLU A 21 -1.76 4.06 9.37
CA GLU A 21 -1.60 4.98 8.27
C GLU A 21 -0.39 4.56 7.44
N CYS A 22 -0.64 4.30 6.17
CA CYS A 22 0.36 3.88 5.21
C CYS A 22 0.64 4.96 4.17
N ARG A 23 1.87 5.00 3.69
CA ARG A 23 2.34 5.87 2.62
C ARG A 23 2.78 5.02 1.43
N LEU A 24 2.35 5.41 0.24
CA LEU A 24 2.93 4.97 -1.03
C LEU A 24 3.56 6.19 -1.70
N VAL A 25 4.80 6.05 -2.17
CA VAL A 25 5.40 7.00 -3.11
C VAL A 25 5.27 6.39 -4.49
N ASP A 26 4.57 7.07 -5.39
CA ASP A 26 4.40 6.60 -6.77
C ASP A 26 5.63 6.92 -7.64
N ALA A 27 5.65 6.43 -8.88
CA ALA A 27 6.77 6.63 -9.81
C ALA A 27 6.97 8.10 -10.22
N GLY A 28 5.97 8.96 -10.01
CA GLY A 28 6.07 10.41 -10.19
C GLY A 28 6.53 11.15 -8.93
N GLY A 29 6.82 10.44 -7.83
CA GLY A 29 7.21 11.03 -6.56
C GLY A 29 6.03 11.55 -5.73
N ARG A 30 4.78 11.26 -6.11
CA ARG A 30 3.61 11.69 -5.34
C ARG A 30 3.37 10.76 -4.16
N ASP A 31 3.04 11.38 -3.03
CA ASP A 31 2.63 10.69 -1.82
C ASP A 31 1.15 10.38 -1.82
N TRP A 32 0.83 9.11 -1.61
CA TRP A 32 -0.53 8.62 -1.41
C TRP A 32 -0.67 8.05 -0.01
N ARG A 33 -1.73 8.46 0.68
CA ARG A 33 -2.01 8.04 2.05
C ARG A 33 -3.16 7.04 2.09
N PHE A 34 -3.03 6.02 2.93
CA PHE A 34 -4.06 5.03 3.18
C PHE A 34 -4.28 4.93 4.68
N LEU A 35 -5.52 4.87 5.12
CA LEU A 35 -5.88 4.43 6.47
C LEU A 35 -6.48 3.03 6.34
N LYS A 36 -5.85 2.02 6.93
CA LYS A 36 -6.29 0.62 6.82
C LYS A 36 -6.21 -0.12 8.15
N PRO A 37 -7.12 -1.08 8.41
CA PRO A 37 -6.97 -1.97 9.55
C PRO A 37 -5.63 -2.72 9.46
N ARG A 38 -4.90 -2.80 10.57
CA ARG A 38 -3.64 -3.55 10.69
C ARG A 38 -3.81 -4.99 10.21
N ALA A 39 -4.97 -5.61 10.47
CA ALA A 39 -5.29 -6.96 10.02
C ALA A 39 -5.33 -7.14 8.49
N GLN A 40 -5.47 -6.05 7.72
CA GLN A 40 -5.43 -6.07 6.25
C GLN A 40 -4.03 -5.80 5.69
N LEU A 41 -3.06 -5.47 6.54
CA LEU A 41 -1.67 -5.29 6.16
C LEU A 41 -0.91 -6.56 6.49
N ARG A 42 -0.14 -7.07 5.53
CA ARG A 42 0.88 -8.08 5.84
C ARG A 42 2.12 -7.32 6.32
N THR A 43 2.44 -7.42 7.60
CA THR A 43 3.67 -6.89 8.21
C THR A 43 4.65 -8.03 8.46
N GLY A 44 5.95 -7.76 8.36
CA GLY A 44 7.00 -8.77 8.55
C GLY A 44 7.19 -9.19 10.02
N SER A 45 6.97 -8.29 10.98
CA SER A 45 7.10 -8.59 12.41
C SER A 45 6.09 -7.78 13.26
N PRO A 46 5.57 -8.34 14.37
CA PRO A 46 4.62 -7.66 15.25
C PRO A 46 5.21 -6.50 16.06
N ASP A 47 6.55 -6.37 16.10
CA ASP A 47 7.33 -5.44 16.94
C ASP A 47 8.03 -4.32 16.14
N ASP A 48 7.52 -3.98 14.95
CA ASP A 48 8.22 -3.07 14.04
C ASP A 48 8.33 -1.63 14.58
N SER A 49 9.57 -1.16 14.71
CA SER A 49 9.89 0.26 14.73
C SER A 49 9.37 0.91 13.45
N LEU A 50 8.81 2.10 13.58
CA LEU A 50 8.26 2.83 12.46
C LEU A 50 9.33 3.75 11.84
N PRO A 51 9.36 3.92 10.50
CA PRO A 51 8.44 3.32 9.53
C PRO A 51 8.72 1.82 9.27
N ALA A 52 7.65 1.05 9.06
CA ALA A 52 7.71 -0.38 8.73
C ALA A 52 7.20 -0.63 7.31
N ILE A 53 7.59 -1.74 6.67
CA ILE A 53 7.07 -2.11 5.35
C ILE A 53 5.80 -2.95 5.47
N GLY A 54 4.72 -2.47 4.83
CA GLY A 54 3.47 -3.18 4.64
C GLY A 54 3.24 -3.54 3.18
N ARG A 55 2.27 -4.44 2.95
CA ARG A 55 1.86 -4.88 1.61
C ARG A 55 0.37 -4.69 1.44
N ILE A 56 -0.04 -4.12 0.29
CA ILE A 56 -1.43 -4.00 -0.13
C ILE A 56 -1.63 -4.85 -1.40
N ASP A 57 -2.59 -5.76 -1.36
CA ASP A 57 -2.97 -6.57 -2.53
C ASP A 57 -3.46 -5.69 -3.68
N CYS A 58 -3.02 -6.01 -4.90
CA CYS A 58 -3.39 -5.28 -6.10
C CYS A 58 -3.47 -6.18 -7.34
N LEU A 59 -4.08 -5.65 -8.39
CA LEU A 59 -3.95 -6.17 -9.75
C LEU A 59 -2.95 -5.32 -10.53
N VAL A 60 -2.08 -5.97 -11.28
CA VAL A 60 -1.23 -5.30 -12.27
C VAL A 60 -2.06 -5.11 -13.54
N LEU A 61 -2.27 -3.85 -13.94
CA LEU A 61 -3.02 -3.49 -15.15
C LEU A 61 -2.11 -3.39 -16.37
N GLU A 62 -0.92 -2.81 -16.19
CA GLU A 62 0.03 -2.55 -17.26
C GLU A 62 1.45 -2.48 -16.70
N ARG A 63 2.45 -2.82 -17.51
CA ARG A 63 3.88 -2.62 -17.22
C ARG A 63 4.50 -1.79 -18.33
N GLN A 64 5.27 -0.77 -17.95
CA GLN A 64 5.96 0.10 -18.90
C GLN A 64 7.20 0.73 -18.24
N ASP A 65 8.34 0.67 -18.94
CA ASP A 65 9.55 1.46 -18.65
C ASP A 65 9.99 1.45 -17.17
N GLY A 66 10.07 0.27 -16.55
CA GLY A 66 10.48 0.13 -15.15
C GLY A 66 9.39 0.48 -14.13
N THR A 67 8.17 0.73 -14.58
CA THR A 67 6.99 0.99 -13.75
C THR A 67 5.85 0.00 -14.05
N ALA A 68 4.89 -0.08 -13.13
CA ALA A 68 3.63 -0.77 -13.32
C ALA A 68 2.45 0.12 -12.95
N LEU A 69 1.41 0.12 -13.76
CA LEU A 69 0.10 0.63 -13.36
C LEU A 69 -0.62 -0.48 -12.59
N VAL A 70 -0.92 -0.25 -11.32
CA VAL A 70 -1.62 -1.20 -10.46
C VAL A 70 -2.97 -0.66 -10.03
N SER A 71 -3.91 -1.55 -9.71
CA SER A 71 -5.22 -1.23 -9.13
C SER A 71 -5.41 -1.94 -7.80
N THR A 72 -5.72 -1.18 -6.76
CA THR A 72 -6.09 -1.70 -5.43
C THR A 72 -7.60 -1.86 -5.26
N ALA A 73 -8.40 -1.51 -6.28
CA ALA A 73 -9.86 -1.69 -6.26
C ALA A 73 -10.26 -3.16 -6.17
N GLN A 74 -9.42 -4.06 -6.65
CA GLN A 74 -9.58 -5.51 -6.49
C GLN A 74 -8.25 -6.08 -5.96
N PRO A 75 -8.29 -7.10 -5.09
CA PRO A 75 -9.49 -7.82 -4.64
C PRO A 75 -10.20 -7.21 -3.42
N ARG A 76 -9.59 -6.23 -2.74
CA ARG A 76 -10.06 -5.75 -1.42
C ARG A 76 -10.80 -4.40 -1.46
N GLY A 77 -11.00 -3.78 -2.63
CA GLY A 77 -11.67 -2.48 -2.71
C GLY A 77 -10.91 -1.34 -2.03
N ILE A 78 -9.59 -1.43 -1.95
CA ILE A 78 -8.75 -0.49 -1.21
C ILE A 78 -8.64 0.81 -2.00
N LYS A 79 -8.83 1.93 -1.29
CA LYS A 79 -8.64 3.30 -1.78
C LYS A 79 -7.71 4.08 -0.86
N SER A 80 -7.00 5.05 -1.44
CA SER A 80 -6.31 6.11 -0.71
C SER A 80 -7.32 7.01 0.02
N LEU A 81 -6.85 7.88 0.90
CA LEU A 81 -7.66 8.89 1.58
C LEU A 81 -8.31 9.87 0.59
N GLU A 82 -7.73 10.05 -0.58
CA GLU A 82 -8.25 10.89 -1.67
C GLU A 82 -9.21 10.12 -2.60
N GLY A 83 -9.46 8.84 -2.33
CA GLY A 83 -10.38 8.00 -3.11
C GLY A 83 -9.78 7.32 -4.34
N GLU A 84 -8.50 7.56 -4.65
CA GLU A 84 -7.77 6.91 -5.74
C GLU A 84 -7.50 5.42 -5.42
N ASN A 85 -7.49 4.60 -6.46
CA ASN A 85 -7.13 3.18 -6.38
C ASN A 85 -6.21 2.71 -7.51
N ARG A 86 -5.81 3.58 -8.43
CA ARG A 86 -4.86 3.29 -9.50
C ARG A 86 -3.57 4.06 -9.28
N PHE A 87 -2.46 3.34 -9.26
CA PHE A 87 -1.16 3.92 -8.96
C PHE A 87 -0.13 3.44 -9.96
N ARG A 88 0.67 4.37 -10.49
CA ARG A 88 1.85 4.05 -11.30
C ARG A 88 3.04 3.91 -10.35
N ILE A 89 3.50 2.70 -10.09
CA ILE A 89 4.55 2.42 -9.11
C ILE A 89 5.85 1.99 -9.81
N PRO A 90 7.04 2.25 -9.24
CA PRO A 90 8.25 1.60 -9.72
C PRO A 90 8.15 0.09 -9.52
N LEU A 91 8.74 -0.71 -10.42
CA LEU A 91 8.71 -2.18 -10.30
C LEU A 91 9.34 -2.69 -9.00
N SER A 92 10.26 -1.94 -8.40
CA SER A 92 10.84 -2.26 -7.08
C SER A 92 9.83 -2.20 -5.93
N ALA A 93 8.68 -1.54 -6.13
CA ALA A 93 7.59 -1.50 -5.16
C ALA A 93 6.50 -2.56 -5.43
N LEU A 94 6.68 -3.44 -6.43
CA LEU A 94 5.75 -4.52 -6.75
C LEU A 94 6.34 -5.86 -6.30
N ILE A 95 5.55 -6.67 -5.59
CA ILE A 95 5.91 -8.03 -5.19
C ILE A 95 4.92 -9.03 -5.78
N GLU A 96 5.43 -10.11 -6.38
CA GLU A 96 4.65 -11.08 -7.16
C GLU A 96 4.85 -12.54 -6.70
N ASP A 97 4.87 -12.77 -5.39
CA ASP A 97 4.90 -14.12 -4.80
C ASP A 97 3.70 -15.00 -5.21
#